data_AF-A0A7W7QAR7-F1
#
_entry.id   AF-A0A7W7QAR7-F1
#
_cell.length_a   1.000
_cell.length_b   1.000
_cell.length_c   1.000
_cell.angle_alpha   90.00
_cell.angle_beta   90.00
_cell.angle_gamma   90.00
#
_symmetry.space_group_name_H-M   'P 1'
#
loop_
_entity.id
_entity.type
_entity.pdbx_description
1 polymer ?
#
loop_
_entity_poly.entity_id
_entity_poly.type
_entity_poly.pdbx_seq_one_letter_code
_entity_poly.pdbx_strand_id
1 'polypeptide(L)'
;MIELPDSFWEVRYVGARYPGSPAVLASPGLADGANCQLFAYEVLRHFGYDPPDLRSSELWDDSESTQRVAVPRPLDLVLVNSSNDPWGAHVGVWADDGRVLHLCAETARPALWHLAQFAARPSYRELVGYKRVTSRS
;
A
#
# COMPACT_ATOMS: atom_id res chain seq x y z
N MET A 1 13.05 -8.19 -7.91
CA MET A 1 12.36 -7.01 -8.45
C MET A 1 10.89 -7.39 -8.59
N ILE A 2 9.96 -6.53 -8.17
CA ILE A 2 8.54 -6.76 -8.42
C ILE A 2 8.30 -6.50 -9.91
N GLU A 3 7.93 -7.53 -10.66
CA GLU A 3 7.54 -7.40 -12.06
C GLU A 3 6.02 -7.25 -12.13
N LEU A 4 5.56 -6.10 -12.64
CA LEU A 4 4.15 -5.80 -12.81
C LEU A 4 3.85 -5.55 -14.29
N PRO A 5 2.64 -5.92 -14.76
CA PRO A 5 2.15 -5.50 -16.06
C PRO A 5 2.11 -3.98 -16.19
N ASP A 6 2.25 -3.47 -17.42
CA ASP A 6 2.21 -2.03 -17.72
C ASP A 6 0.94 -1.34 -17.16
N SER A 7 -0.18 -2.06 -17.13
CA SER A 7 -1.44 -1.56 -16.59
C SER A 7 -1.35 -1.09 -15.13
N PHE A 8 -0.47 -1.69 -14.32
CA PHE A 8 -0.24 -1.22 -12.96
C PHE A 8 0.45 0.13 -12.95
N TRP A 9 1.42 0.37 -13.82
CA TRP A 9 2.15 1.64 -13.90
C TRP A 9 1.31 2.79 -14.46
N GLU A 10 0.20 2.48 -15.11
CA GLU A 10 -0.74 3.46 -15.68
C GLU A 10 -1.86 3.89 -14.71
N VAL A 11 -1.95 3.27 -13.53
CA VAL A 11 -3.01 3.57 -12.55
C VAL A 11 -2.96 5.03 -12.12
N ARG A 12 -4.13 5.68 -12.07
CA ARG A 12 -4.25 7.07 -11.61
C ARG A 12 -4.56 7.10 -10.12
N TYR A 13 -3.97 8.07 -9.42
CA TYR A 13 -4.35 8.33 -8.04
C TYR A 13 -5.79 8.87 -7.97
N VAL A 14 -6.63 8.19 -7.20
CA VAL A 14 -8.02 8.58 -6.91
C VAL A 14 -8.28 8.32 -5.42
N GLY A 15 -8.15 9.37 -4.59
CA GLY A 15 -8.24 9.24 -3.13
C GLY A 15 -9.55 8.65 -2.61
N ALA A 16 -10.66 8.84 -3.32
CA ALA A 16 -11.97 8.29 -2.97
C ALA A 16 -12.09 6.77 -3.20
N ARG A 17 -11.16 6.17 -3.96
CA ARG A 17 -11.13 4.72 -4.22
C ARG A 17 -10.17 4.03 -3.26
N TYR A 18 -10.69 3.68 -2.09
CA TYR A 18 -9.98 2.98 -1.01
C TYR A 18 -10.61 1.60 -0.75
N PRO A 19 -9.92 0.66 -0.07
CA PRO A 19 -10.46 -0.66 0.25
C PRO A 19 -11.82 -0.57 0.96
N GLY A 20 -12.82 -1.30 0.47
CA GLY A 20 -14.18 -1.25 1.01
C GLY A 20 -15.00 0.02 0.70
N SER A 21 -14.48 0.98 -0.08
CA SER A 21 -15.27 2.14 -0.51
C SER A 21 -16.43 1.74 -1.44
N PRO A 22 -17.58 2.47 -1.45
CA PRO A 22 -18.68 2.17 -2.37
C PRO A 22 -18.28 2.14 -3.84
N ALA A 23 -17.32 2.99 -4.26
CA ALA A 23 -16.80 3.01 -5.62
C ALA A 23 -16.05 1.72 -5.99
N VAL A 24 -15.31 1.14 -5.04
CA VAL A 24 -14.57 -0.12 -5.23
C VAL A 24 -15.52 -1.32 -5.16
N LEU A 25 -16.53 -1.29 -4.30
CA LEU A 25 -17.55 -2.34 -4.25
C LEU A 25 -18.36 -2.43 -5.56
N ALA A 26 -18.65 -1.27 -6.18
CA ALA A 26 -19.37 -1.22 -7.45
C ALA A 26 -18.49 -1.57 -8.67
N SER A 27 -17.22 -1.19 -8.64
CA SER A 27 -16.23 -1.46 -9.70
C SER A 27 -14.91 -1.84 -9.06
N PRO A 28 -14.63 -3.14 -8.83
CA PRO A 28 -13.40 -3.60 -8.18
C PRO A 28 -12.15 -3.37 -9.03
N GLY A 29 -10.98 -3.45 -8.41
CA GLY A 29 -9.69 -3.33 -9.08
C GLY A 29 -9.27 -1.91 -9.44
N LEU A 30 -8.36 -1.81 -10.42
CA LEU A 30 -7.56 -0.61 -10.69
C LEU A 30 -7.99 0.21 -11.91
N ALA A 31 -8.94 -0.28 -12.70
CA ALA A 31 -9.33 0.36 -13.98
C ALA A 31 -9.76 1.83 -13.81
N ASP A 32 -10.49 2.12 -12.73
CA ASP A 32 -10.96 3.48 -12.41
C ASP A 32 -10.00 4.27 -11.49
N GLY A 33 -8.77 3.79 -11.33
CA GLY A 33 -7.77 4.36 -10.41
C GLY A 33 -7.88 3.83 -8.98
N ALA A 34 -7.00 4.32 -8.10
CA ALA A 34 -6.88 3.86 -6.72
C ALA A 34 -6.26 4.91 -5.80
N ASN A 35 -6.52 4.79 -4.50
CA ASN A 35 -5.67 5.42 -3.49
C ASN A 35 -4.43 4.54 -3.22
N CYS A 36 -3.56 4.99 -2.30
CA CYS A 36 -2.33 4.28 -1.96
C CYS A 36 -2.57 2.84 -1.48
N GLN A 37 -3.55 2.64 -0.58
CA GLN A 37 -3.81 1.36 0.05
C GLN A 37 -4.50 0.37 -0.89
N LEU A 38 -5.49 0.81 -1.67
CA LEU A 38 -6.12 -0.04 -2.68
C LEU A 38 -5.10 -0.48 -3.72
N PHE A 39 -4.24 0.44 -4.19
CA PHE A 39 -3.18 0.07 -5.12
C PHE A 39 -2.23 -0.98 -4.53
N ALA A 40 -1.78 -0.80 -3.28
CA ALA A 40 -0.95 -1.79 -2.60
C ALA A 40 -1.64 -3.16 -2.51
N TYR A 41 -2.94 -3.20 -2.21
CA TYR A 41 -3.69 -4.44 -2.12
C TYR A 41 -3.86 -5.14 -3.46
N GLU A 42 -4.14 -4.40 -4.53
CA GLU A 42 -4.23 -4.99 -5.87
C GLU A 42 -2.88 -5.51 -6.39
N VAL A 43 -1.77 -4.89 -5.99
CA VAL A 43 -0.42 -5.47 -6.22
C VAL A 43 -0.31 -6.82 -5.50
N LEU A 44 -0.73 -6.92 -4.24
CA LEU A 44 -0.69 -8.19 -3.51
C LEU A 44 -1.61 -9.25 -4.14
N ARG A 45 -2.81 -8.87 -4.57
CA ARG A 45 -3.76 -9.74 -5.27
C ARG A 45 -3.20 -10.26 -6.59
N HIS A 46 -2.45 -9.44 -7.33
CA HIS A 46 -1.75 -9.89 -8.52
C HIS A 46 -0.76 -11.03 -8.24
N PHE A 47 -0.13 -11.04 -7.05
CA PHE A 47 0.78 -12.10 -6.61
C PHE A 47 0.10 -13.23 -5.81
N GLY A 48 -1.23 -13.32 -5.81
CA GLY A 48 -1.99 -14.42 -5.17
C GLY A 48 -2.15 -14.29 -3.65
N TYR A 49 -1.96 -13.09 -3.10
CA TYR A 49 -2.31 -12.79 -1.71
C TYR A 49 -3.73 -12.23 -1.61
N ASP A 50 -4.36 -12.43 -0.46
CA ASP A 50 -5.71 -11.94 -0.21
C ASP A 50 -5.74 -10.93 0.96
N PRO A 51 -5.33 -9.67 0.72
CA PRO A 51 -5.35 -8.64 1.76
C PRO A 51 -6.78 -8.34 2.21
N PRO A 52 -7.01 -8.09 3.51
CA PRO A 52 -8.34 -7.79 4.02
C PRO A 52 -8.77 -6.38 3.61
N ASP A 53 -10.07 -6.10 3.48
CA ASP A 53 -10.58 -4.76 3.14
C ASP A 53 -10.59 -3.81 4.36
N LEU A 54 -9.48 -3.76 5.09
CA LEU A 54 -9.28 -2.92 6.26
C LEU A 54 -8.69 -1.56 5.86
N ARG A 55 -8.92 -0.52 6.67
CA ARG A 55 -8.21 0.76 6.56
C ARG A 55 -6.93 0.73 7.40
N SER A 56 -6.09 1.76 7.29
CA SER A 56 -4.71 1.72 7.80
C SER A 56 -4.61 1.44 9.31
N SER A 57 -5.53 1.94 10.13
CA SER A 57 -5.58 1.66 11.57
C SER A 57 -5.98 0.21 11.84
N GLU A 58 -7.08 -0.25 11.24
CA GLU A 58 -7.54 -1.62 11.41
C GLU A 58 -6.53 -2.63 10.86
N LEU A 59 -5.85 -2.32 9.74
CA LEU A 59 -4.73 -3.10 9.20
C LEU A 59 -3.58 -3.20 10.21
N TRP A 60 -3.26 -2.11 10.92
CA TRP A 60 -2.18 -2.12 11.89
C TRP A 60 -2.49 -3.03 13.09
N ASP A 61 -3.74 -3.03 13.53
CA ASP A 61 -4.23 -3.82 14.67
C ASP A 61 -4.58 -5.26 14.30
N ASP A 62 -4.83 -5.54 13.02
CA ASP A 62 -5.13 -6.89 12.54
C ASP A 62 -4.02 -7.88 12.89
N SER A 63 -4.40 -9.04 13.37
CA SER A 63 -3.50 -10.17 13.62
C SER A 63 -4.03 -11.49 13.05
N GLU A 64 -5.19 -11.45 12.38
CA GLU A 64 -5.85 -12.62 11.81
C GLU A 64 -5.35 -12.89 10.39
N SER A 65 -5.37 -11.86 9.53
CA SER A 65 -5.00 -11.97 8.11
C SER A 65 -3.64 -11.36 7.78
N THR A 66 -3.04 -10.68 8.76
CA THR A 66 -1.75 -10.03 8.63
C THR A 66 -0.94 -10.14 9.91
N GLN A 67 0.38 -9.99 9.80
CA GLN A 67 1.29 -9.94 10.95
C GLN A 67 2.24 -8.76 10.85
N ARG A 68 2.66 -8.20 11.99
CA ARG A 68 3.73 -7.20 12.03
C ARG A 68 5.07 -7.89 11.81
N VAL A 69 5.95 -7.28 11.02
CA VAL A 69 7.30 -7.82 10.76
C VAL A 69 8.36 -6.76 11.05
N ALA A 70 9.49 -7.18 11.62
CA ALA A 70 10.59 -6.27 11.94
C ALA A 70 11.47 -5.96 10.71
N VAL A 71 11.65 -6.95 9.83
CA VAL A 71 12.44 -6.83 8.61
C VAL A 71 11.54 -7.15 7.41
N PRO A 72 11.25 -6.17 6.55
CA PRO A 72 10.39 -6.38 5.41
C PRO A 72 11.08 -7.23 4.33
N ARG A 73 10.28 -7.96 3.58
CA ARG A 73 10.64 -8.74 2.40
C ARG A 73 9.78 -8.26 1.22
N PRO A 74 10.15 -8.60 -0.03
CA PRO A 74 9.30 -8.30 -1.18
C PRO A 74 7.85 -8.72 -0.91
N LEU A 75 6.91 -7.83 -1.26
CA LEU A 75 5.46 -7.98 -1.04
C LEU A 75 4.97 -7.76 0.41
N ASP A 76 5.81 -7.29 1.32
CA ASP A 76 5.32 -6.75 2.60
C ASP A 76 4.77 -5.34 2.42
N LEU A 77 3.75 -4.99 3.21
CA LEU A 77 3.21 -3.65 3.28
C LEU A 77 4.10 -2.75 4.16
N VAL A 78 4.23 -1.50 3.74
CA VAL A 78 4.94 -0.44 4.45
C VAL A 78 3.94 0.65 4.80
N LEU A 79 3.90 1.05 6.07
CA LEU A 79 3.05 2.14 6.57
C LEU A 79 3.92 3.32 6.99
N VAL A 80 3.70 4.48 6.37
CA VAL A 80 4.38 5.75 6.72
C VAL A 80 3.35 6.85 6.94
N ASN A 81 3.66 7.80 7.81
CA ASN A 81 2.76 8.90 8.13
C ASN A 81 3.55 10.14 8.60
N SER A 82 2.86 11.22 8.92
CA SER A 82 3.44 12.45 9.47
C SER A 82 3.80 12.35 10.96
N SER A 83 3.32 11.31 11.63
CA SER A 83 3.54 10.90 13.02
C SER A 83 3.61 9.37 13.10
N ASN A 84 3.93 8.79 14.26
CA ASN A 84 3.93 7.33 14.46
C ASN A 84 2.51 6.73 14.63
N ASP A 85 1.47 7.45 14.19
CA ASP A 85 0.08 7.03 14.28
C ASP A 85 -0.32 6.25 13.00
N PRO A 86 -0.91 5.05 13.10
CA PRO A 86 -1.42 4.33 11.93
C PRO A 86 -2.66 4.98 11.29
N TRP A 87 -3.35 5.91 11.97
CA TRP A 87 -4.52 6.58 11.43
C TRP A 87 -4.18 7.45 10.22
N GLY A 88 -4.79 7.11 9.08
CA GLY A 88 -4.54 7.79 7.80
C GLY A 88 -3.16 7.53 7.21
N ALA A 89 -2.43 6.51 7.69
CA ALA A 89 -1.11 6.19 7.18
C ALA A 89 -1.14 5.91 5.66
N HIS A 90 -0.11 6.39 4.98
CA HIS A 90 0.15 6.06 3.59
C HIS A 90 0.70 4.64 3.51
N VAL A 91 0.15 3.84 2.60
CA VAL A 91 0.51 2.43 2.44
C VAL A 91 1.19 2.21 1.09
N GLY A 92 2.26 1.41 1.09
CA GLY A 92 2.94 0.92 -0.10
C GLY A 92 3.40 -0.52 0.05
N VAL A 93 4.02 -1.07 -0.98
CA VAL A 93 4.55 -2.44 -1.03
C VAL A 93 6.07 -2.40 -1.09
N TRP A 94 6.72 -3.10 -0.18
CA TRP A 94 8.17 -3.28 -0.18
C TRP A 94 8.60 -4.02 -1.44
N ALA A 95 9.47 -3.41 -2.24
CA ALA A 95 9.99 -4.00 -3.46
C ALA A 95 11.30 -4.74 -3.18
N ASP A 96 12.32 -4.00 -2.74
CA ASP A 96 13.66 -4.45 -2.41
C ASP A 96 14.47 -3.26 -1.88
N ASP A 97 15.63 -3.49 -1.27
CA ASP A 97 16.66 -2.48 -0.98
C ASP A 97 16.15 -1.09 -0.53
N GLY A 98 15.26 -1.05 0.46
CA GLY A 98 14.70 0.21 0.99
C GLY A 98 13.67 0.90 0.08
N ARG A 99 13.37 0.33 -1.09
CA ARG A 99 12.41 0.84 -2.08
C ARG A 99 11.02 0.29 -1.84
N VAL A 100 10.05 1.20 -1.95
CA VAL A 100 8.64 0.95 -1.77
C VAL A 100 7.92 1.34 -3.05
N LEU A 101 7.20 0.39 -3.63
CA LEU A 101 6.25 0.62 -4.70
C LEU A 101 4.98 1.22 -4.08
N HIS A 102 4.55 2.38 -4.56
CA HIS A 102 3.37 3.06 -4.02
C HIS A 102 2.70 3.96 -5.05
N LEU A 103 1.50 4.43 -4.71
CA LEU A 103 0.74 5.41 -5.49
C LEU A 103 0.33 6.55 -4.56
N CYS A 104 0.62 7.80 -4.90
CA CYS A 104 0.24 8.96 -4.08
C CYS A 104 -0.29 10.12 -4.93
N ALA A 105 -0.90 11.10 -4.25
CA ALA A 105 -1.43 12.30 -4.89
C ALA A 105 -0.33 13.13 -5.57
N GLU A 106 0.88 13.17 -4.99
CA GLU A 106 2.02 13.95 -5.50
C GLU A 106 2.47 13.48 -6.88
N THR A 107 2.60 12.16 -7.08
CA THR A 107 3.06 11.61 -8.36
C THR A 107 1.93 11.31 -9.34
N ALA A 108 0.69 11.22 -8.85
CA ALA A 108 -0.54 10.87 -9.57
C ALA A 108 -0.53 9.51 -10.30
N ARG A 109 0.61 8.82 -10.33
CA ARG A 109 0.88 7.49 -10.90
C ARG A 109 1.83 6.71 -9.98
N PRO A 110 1.92 5.38 -10.10
CA PRO A 110 2.80 4.60 -9.25
C PRO A 110 4.25 4.97 -9.43
N ALA A 111 4.98 4.90 -8.32
CA ALA A 111 6.39 5.21 -8.23
C ALA A 111 7.09 4.22 -7.32
N LEU A 112 8.41 4.13 -7.49
CA LEU A 112 9.32 3.46 -6.57
C LEU A 112 10.11 4.53 -5.84
N TRP A 113 9.90 4.65 -4.54
CA TRP A 113 10.65 5.57 -3.68
C TRP A 113 11.43 4.81 -2.62
N HIS A 114 12.64 5.26 -2.32
CA HIS A 114 13.38 4.82 -1.16
C HIS A 114 12.74 5.38 0.13
N LEU A 115 12.83 4.68 1.26
CA LEU A 115 12.34 5.17 2.57
C LEU A 115 12.87 6.57 2.91
N ALA A 116 14.12 6.87 2.54
CA ALA A 116 14.71 8.19 2.73
C ALA A 116 13.95 9.31 1.98
N GLN A 117 13.34 9.00 0.83
CA GLN A 117 12.51 9.96 0.09
C GLN A 117 11.17 10.19 0.82
N PHE A 118 10.60 9.19 1.47
CA PHE A 118 9.44 9.39 2.36
C PHE A 118 9.82 10.24 3.57
N ALA A 119 10.95 9.93 4.22
CA ALA A 119 11.47 10.65 5.38
C ALA A 119 11.68 12.16 5.11
N ALA A 120 12.06 12.52 3.88
CA ALA A 120 12.24 13.90 3.45
C ALA A 120 10.92 14.69 3.29
N ARG A 121 9.75 14.03 3.35
CA ARG A 121 8.43 14.65 3.15
C ARG A 121 7.68 14.76 4.49
N PRO A 122 7.22 15.95 4.90
CA PRO A 122 6.52 16.12 6.18
C PRO A 122 5.32 15.21 6.39
N SER A 123 4.59 14.88 5.31
CA SER A 123 3.41 14.01 5.35
C SER A 123 3.73 12.53 5.54
N TYR A 124 4.97 12.09 5.32
CA TYR A 124 5.39 10.68 5.31
C TYR A 124 6.65 10.42 6.13
N ARG A 125 7.05 11.38 6.96
CA ARG A 125 8.37 11.39 7.59
C ARG A 125 8.61 10.25 8.58
N GLU A 126 7.55 9.76 9.22
CA GLU A 126 7.59 8.71 10.23
C GLU A 126 7.25 7.35 9.61
N LEU A 127 8.08 6.35 9.90
CA LEU A 127 7.78 4.95 9.62
C LEU A 127 6.92 4.41 10.77
N VAL A 128 5.66 4.08 10.48
CA VAL A 128 4.76 3.41 11.44
C VAL A 128 5.17 1.95 11.59
N GLY A 129 5.47 1.28 10.48
CA GLY A 129 6.01 -0.08 10.50
C GLY A 129 5.69 -0.88 9.25
N TYR A 130 5.81 -2.20 9.38
CA TYR A 130 5.63 -3.16 8.30
C TYR A 130 4.60 -4.22 8.65
N LYS A 131 3.81 -4.63 7.66
CA LYS A 131 2.79 -5.67 7.78
C LYS A 131 2.94 -6.70 6.66
N ARG A 132 2.83 -7.98 6.97
CA ARG A 132 2.81 -9.06 5.98
C ARG A 132 1.42 -9.67 5.93
N VAL A 133 0.85 -9.81 4.73
CA VAL A 133 -0.38 -10.58 4.51
C VAL A 133 -0.07 -12.07 4.56
N THR A 134 -0.88 -12.82 5.31
CA THR A 134 -0.69 -14.27 5.53
C THR A 134 -1.72 -15.12 4.77
N SER A 135 -2.87 -14.55 4.43
CA SER A 135 -3.92 -15.15 3.60
C SER A 135 -3.52 -15.21 2.12
N ARG A 136 -4.03 -16.23 1.42
CA ARG A 136 -3.82 -16.48 -0.02
C ARG A 136 -5.12 -16.87 -0.72
N SER A 137 -5.17 -16.58 -2.02
CA SER A 137 -6.26 -16.93 -2.94
C SER A 137 -5.91 -18.05 -3.90
#